data_AF-A0A7L8GC08-F1
#
_entry.id   AF-A0A7L8GC08-F1
#
_cell.length_a   1.000
_cell.length_b   1.000
_cell.length_c   1.000
_cell.angle_alpha   90.00
_cell.angle_beta   90.00
_cell.angle_gamma   90.00
#
_symmetry.space_group_name_H-M   'P 1'
#
loop_
_entity.id
_entity.type
_entity.pdbx_description
1 polymer ?
#
loop_
_entity_poly.entity_id
_entity_poly.type
_entity_poly.pdbx_seq_one_letter_code
_entity_poly.pdbx_strand_id
1 'polypeptide(L)' 'CTQMTATEQWIFLCAAHKTPKECPAIDYTRHTLDGAACLLNSNKYFPSR' A
#
# COMPACT_ATOMS: atom_id res chain seq x y z
N CYS A 1 -9.67 11.27 6.82
CA CYS A 1 -10.22 10.33 5.82
C CYS A 1 -10.15 8.92 6.37
N THR A 2 -11.30 8.38 6.79
CA THR A 2 -11.43 7.06 7.45
C THR A 2 -11.21 5.88 6.49
N GLN A 3 -11.23 6.13 5.19
CA GLN A 3 -10.97 5.19 4.10
C GLN A 3 -10.14 5.86 3.00
N MET A 4 -9.46 5.06 2.16
CA MET A 4 -8.74 5.54 0.98
C MET A 4 -9.64 5.56 -0.25
N THR A 5 -10.35 6.67 -0.47
CA THR A 5 -11.25 6.86 -1.62
C THR A 5 -10.55 7.65 -2.73
N ALA A 6 -10.75 7.24 -3.99
CA ALA A 6 -10.28 7.97 -5.17
C ALA A 6 -11.28 9.05 -5.59
N THR A 7 -12.56 8.67 -5.52
CA THR A 7 -13.75 9.48 -5.81
C THR A 7 -14.88 8.96 -4.90
N GLU A 8 -16.08 9.52 -5.00
CA GLU A 8 -17.25 9.06 -4.24
C GLU A 8 -17.69 7.62 -4.58
N GLN A 9 -17.30 7.11 -5.76
CA GLN A 9 -17.72 5.79 -6.25
C GLN A 9 -16.65 4.71 -6.11
N TRP A 10 -15.40 5.08 -5.82
CA TRP A 10 -14.27 4.16 -5.87
C TRP A 10 -13.40 4.23 -4.62
N ILE A 11 -13.16 3.07 -4.02
CA ILE A 11 -12.28 2.86 -2.87
C ILE A 11 -11.08 1.98 -3.26
N PHE A 12 -9.91 2.30 -2.71
CA PHE A 12 -8.74 1.44 -2.79
C PHE A 12 -8.68 0.50 -1.59
N LEU A 13 -8.50 -0.80 -1.86
CA LEU A 13 -8.27 -1.81 -0.83
C LEU A 13 -6.76 -2.01 -0.61
N CYS A 14 -6.37 -2.07 0.66
CA CYS A 14 -4.99 -2.21 1.10
C CYS A 14 -4.50 -3.65 0.96
N ALA A 15 -3.46 -3.85 0.14
CA ALA A 15 -2.85 -5.16 -0.12
C ALA A 15 -1.78 -5.58 0.89
N ALA A 16 -1.46 -4.74 1.89
CA ALA A 16 -0.54 -5.10 2.98
C ALA A 16 -1.11 -6.15 3.96
N HIS A 17 -2.36 -6.56 3.75
CA HIS A 17 -3.05 -7.56 4.55
C HIS A 17 -3.22 -8.85 3.76
N LYS A 18 -3.35 -9.98 4.47
CA LYS A 18 -3.52 -11.31 3.86
C LYS A 18 -4.70 -11.35 2.87
N THR A 19 -5.80 -10.68 3.21
CA THR A 19 -6.92 -10.42 2.30
C THR A 19 -7.02 -8.90 2.14
N PRO A 20 -7.07 -8.36 0.91
CA PRO A 20 -7.21 -6.93 0.71
C PRO A 20 -8.41 -6.37 1.47
N LYS A 21 -8.20 -5.29 2.21
CA LYS A 21 -9.24 -4.67 3.04
C LYS A 21 -9.09 -3.16 3.10
N GLU A 22 -10.11 -2.49 3.60
CA GLU A 22 -10.10 -1.06 3.78
C GLU A 22 -9.12 -0.63 4.88
N CYS A 23 -8.50 0.53 4.68
CA CYS A 23 -7.69 1.22 5.67
C CYS A 23 -7.99 2.71 5.62
N PRO A 24 -7.81 3.44 6.75
CA PRO A 24 -7.72 4.88 6.73
C PRO A 24 -6.72 5.35 5.69
N ALA A 25 -6.98 6.49 5.03
CA ALA A 25 -6.15 6.96 3.92
C ALA A 25 -4.67 7.08 4.32
N ILE A 26 -4.40 7.58 5.53
CA ILE A 26 -3.03 7.70 6.05
C ILE A 26 -2.34 6.35 6.25
N ASP A 27 -3.08 5.35 6.74
CA ASP A 27 -2.56 4.00 6.93
C ASP A 27 -2.35 3.30 5.59
N TYR A 28 -3.27 3.47 4.65
CA TYR A 28 -3.12 2.97 3.28
C TYR A 28 -1.85 3.54 2.65
N THR A 29 -1.67 4.87 2.67
CA THR A 29 -0.49 5.53 2.11
C THR A 29 0.79 5.04 2.75
N ARG A 30 0.84 4.93 4.09
CA ARG A 30 2.00 4.39 4.79
C ARG A 30 2.31 2.96 4.33
N HIS A 31 1.32 2.07 4.35
CA HIS A 31 1.52 0.68 3.93
C HIS A 31 1.98 0.55 2.48
N THR A 32 1.46 1.38 1.59
CA THR A 32 1.90 1.42 0.18
C THR A 32 3.35 1.88 0.08
N LEU A 33 3.74 2.94 0.80
CA LEU A 33 5.11 3.45 0.81
C LEU A 33 6.09 2.43 1.40
N ASP A 34 5.76 1.82 2.54
CA ASP A 34 6.58 0.80 3.19
C ASP A 34 6.75 -0.42 2.27
N GLY A 35 5.67 -0.87 1.64
CA GLY A 35 5.70 -1.97 0.68
C GLY A 35 6.56 -1.66 -0.55
N ALA A 36 6.40 -0.46 -1.13
CA ALA A 36 7.22 -0.02 -2.25
C ALA A 36 8.69 0.10 -1.86
N ALA A 37 9.00 0.68 -0.70
CA ALA A 37 10.36 0.80 -0.20
C ALA A 37 10.98 -0.59 0.05
N CYS A 38 10.27 -1.50 0.68
CA CYS A 38 10.74 -2.88 0.93
C CYS A 38 11.04 -3.61 -0.39
N LEU A 39 10.13 -3.51 -1.38
CA LEU A 39 10.32 -4.12 -2.68
C LEU A 39 11.53 -3.54 -3.41
N LEU A 40 11.63 -2.21 -3.47
CA LEU A 40 12.69 -1.51 -4.20
C LEU A 40 14.07 -1.69 -3.55
N ASN A 41 14.14 -1.92 -2.23
CA ASN A 41 15.40 -2.18 -1.51
C ASN A 41 15.70 -3.68 -1.33
N SER A 42 14.92 -4.56 -1.94
CA SER A 42 15.14 -6.00 -1.80
C SER A 42 16.21 -6.50 -2.77
N ASN A 43 17.35 -6.97 -2.25
CA ASN A 43 18.38 -7.63 -3.06
C ASN A 43 17.88 -8.87 -3.83
N LYS A 44 16.74 -9.45 -3.41
CA LYS A 44 16.10 -10.54 -4.15
C LYS A 44 15.54 -10.07 -5.49
N TYR A 45 14.95 -8.88 -5.51
CA TYR A 45 14.28 -8.33 -6.70
C TYR A 45 15.17 -7.32 -7.45
N PHE A 46 16.09 -6.64 -6.74
CA PHE A 46 17.05 -5.68 -7.28
C PHE A 46 18.46 -5.95 -6.70
N PRO A 47 19.18 -6.98 -7.18
CA PRO A 47 20.47 -7.41 -6.61
C PRO A 47 21.62 -6.39 -6.78
N SER A 48 21.46 -5.42 -7.68
CA SER A 48 22.47 -4.41 -8.02
C SER A 48 22.14 -3.01 -7.50
N ARG A 49 21.17 -2.90 -6.59
CA ARG A 49 20.92 -1.66 -5.85
C ARG A 49 21.75 -1.62 -4.56
#